data_AF-A0A1C6DWN6-F1
#
_entry.id   AF-A0A1C6DWN6-F1
#
_cell.length_a   1.000
_cell.length_b   1.000
_cell.length_c   1.000
_cell.angle_alpha   90.00
_cell.angle_beta   90.00
_cell.angle_gamma   90.00
#
_symmetry.space_group_name_H-M   'P 1'
#
loop_
_entity.id
_entity.type
_entity.pdbx_description
1 polymer ?
#
loop_
_entity_poly.entity_id
_entity_poly.type
_entity_poly.pdbx_seq_one_letter_code
_entity_poly.pdbx_strand_id
1 'polypeptide(L)'
;MILTDAGISCVVFYGDWDPAFVWKDENHFPVLHLDRERALQAWKVTLDRDYLILSDDYVWEKDGKLHIEGEKETVIRCYPKLKDLSVLPEGFEACGADQEFTLYRRSKKAEDTRVTVMEENRNEDLRIYNLKIISPGTWRDTILSLDFGGDKIEIFRNGEMLTDSYYTGEPVQISLRYFDFPEELQVKIYPLKEGASKFLEHWPQMKDGCACELYVVGVKDLVW
;
A
#
# COMPACT_ATOMS: atom_id res chain seq x y z
N MET A 1 22.42 22.26 -5.14
CA MET A 1 21.15 22.81 -5.71
C MET A 1 20.94 24.22 -5.17
N ILE A 2 20.23 25.11 -5.89
CA ILE A 2 19.86 26.44 -5.38
C ILE A 2 18.33 26.53 -5.31
N LEU A 3 17.82 26.98 -4.17
CA LEU A 3 16.41 27.32 -3.95
C LEU A 3 16.30 28.84 -3.91
N THR A 4 15.36 29.41 -4.65
CA THR A 4 15.17 30.87 -4.72
C THR A 4 13.81 31.27 -4.17
N ASP A 5 13.79 32.23 -3.25
CA ASP A 5 12.58 32.85 -2.72
C ASP A 5 12.75 34.36 -2.58
N ALA A 6 11.93 35.14 -3.28
CA ALA A 6 11.88 36.61 -3.15
C ALA A 6 13.26 37.31 -3.20
N GLY A 7 14.21 36.76 -3.97
CA GLY A 7 15.58 37.29 -4.11
C GLY A 7 16.61 36.75 -3.11
N ILE A 8 16.19 35.92 -2.13
CA ILE A 8 17.09 35.19 -1.23
C ILE A 8 17.30 33.79 -1.81
N SER A 9 18.56 33.44 -2.06
CA SER A 9 18.94 32.10 -2.52
C SER A 9 19.46 31.27 -1.35
N CYS A 10 18.98 30.05 -1.19
CA CYS A 10 19.57 29.04 -0.30
C CYS A 10 20.36 28.04 -1.14
N VAL A 11 21.59 27.74 -0.73
CA VAL A 11 22.44 26.75 -1.39
C VAL A 11 22.35 25.44 -0.63
N VAL A 12 21.96 24.38 -1.33
CA VAL A 12 21.83 23.03 -0.78
C VAL A 12 23.02 22.17 -1.22
N PHE A 13 23.77 21.68 -0.24
CA PHE A 13 24.85 20.71 -0.38
C PHE A 13 24.44 19.38 0.25
N TYR A 14 25.07 18.29 -0.17
CA TYR A 14 24.92 17.01 0.50
C TYR A 14 26.27 16.31 0.65
N GLY A 15 26.40 15.53 1.72
CA GLY A 15 27.61 14.77 2.02
C GLY A 15 27.55 14.14 3.41
N ASP A 16 28.35 13.10 3.62
CA ASP A 16 28.42 12.37 4.89
C ASP A 16 29.45 12.97 5.87
N TRP A 17 30.08 14.08 5.48
CA TRP A 17 31.15 14.74 6.25
C TRP A 17 30.65 16.06 6.82
N ASP A 18 31.19 16.46 7.98
CA ASP A 18 30.92 17.78 8.55
C ASP A 18 31.48 18.87 7.61
N PRO A 19 30.62 19.72 7.01
CA PRO A 19 31.06 20.60 5.95
C PRO A 19 31.75 21.84 6.51
N ALA A 20 32.92 22.17 5.96
CA ALA A 20 33.60 23.45 6.20
C ALA A 20 33.40 24.37 4.98
N PHE A 21 32.47 25.33 5.09
CA PHE A 21 32.21 26.30 4.03
C PHE A 21 33.10 27.54 4.17
N VAL A 22 33.71 27.96 3.06
CA VAL A 22 34.49 29.21 2.98
C VAL A 22 33.89 30.08 1.90
N TRP A 23 33.46 31.28 2.28
CA TRP A 23 32.96 32.29 1.35
C TRP A 23 34.10 33.15 0.84
N LYS A 24 34.09 33.44 -0.46
CA LYS A 24 35.09 34.31 -1.10
C LYS A 24 34.87 35.78 -0.75
N ASP A 25 33.60 36.17 -0.61
CA ASP A 25 33.14 37.55 -0.44
C ASP A 25 32.18 37.63 0.77
N GLU A 26 31.84 38.83 1.22
CA GLU A 26 30.93 39.05 2.38
C GLU A 26 29.46 38.68 2.11
N ASN A 27 29.11 38.38 0.86
CA ASN A 27 27.77 37.92 0.48
C ASN A 27 27.60 36.45 0.86
N HIS A 28 27.01 36.22 2.03
CA HIS A 28 26.71 34.88 2.52
C HIS A 28 25.27 34.50 2.18
N PHE A 29 25.09 33.28 1.67
CA PHE A 29 23.77 32.69 1.47
C PHE A 29 23.47 31.69 2.59
N PRO A 30 22.20 31.52 2.99
CA PRO A 30 21.80 30.36 3.79
C PRO A 30 22.28 29.06 3.13
N VAL A 31 22.83 28.16 3.95
CA VAL A 31 23.31 26.85 3.51
C VAL A 31 22.51 25.77 4.20
N LEU A 32 21.99 24.84 3.40
CA LEU A 32 21.35 23.63 3.88
C LEU A 32 22.24 22.43 3.53
N HIS A 33 22.69 21.70 4.53
CA HIS A 33 23.49 20.49 4.35
C HIS A 33 22.64 19.24 4.62
N LEU A 34 22.57 18.35 3.64
CA LEU A 34 21.88 17.07 3.75
C LEU A 34 22.88 15.94 3.92
N ASP A 35 22.62 15.01 4.83
CA ASP A 35 23.28 13.71 4.77
C ASP A 35 22.81 12.91 3.54
N ARG A 36 23.44 11.77 3.28
CA ARG A 36 23.09 10.93 2.15
C ARG A 36 21.64 10.44 2.17
N GLU A 37 21.08 10.10 3.33
CA GLU A 37 19.72 9.60 3.43
C GLU A 37 18.71 10.67 3.01
N ARG A 38 18.84 11.87 3.57
CA ARG A 38 18.02 13.04 3.22
C ARG A 38 18.21 13.48 1.78
N ALA A 39 19.42 13.36 1.23
CA ALA A 39 19.69 13.69 -0.16
C ALA A 39 19.01 12.73 -1.14
N LEU A 40 18.87 11.44 -0.79
CA LEU A 40 18.14 10.47 -1.62
C LEU A 40 16.63 10.71 -1.64
N GLN A 41 16.09 11.30 -0.56
CA GLN A 41 14.69 11.69 -0.43
C GLN A 41 14.37 13.06 -1.03
N ALA A 42 15.37 13.78 -1.56
CA ALA A 42 15.25 15.20 -1.90
C ALA A 42 14.60 15.45 -3.27
N TRP A 43 13.45 16.13 -3.24
CA TRP A 43 12.71 16.59 -4.42
C TRP A 43 12.73 18.11 -4.50
N LYS A 44 13.18 18.66 -5.64
CA LYS A 44 12.99 20.08 -5.95
C LYS A 44 11.66 20.26 -6.66
N VAL A 45 10.80 21.11 -6.13
CA VAL A 45 9.50 21.44 -6.73
C VAL A 45 9.32 22.94 -6.79
N THR A 46 8.80 23.46 -7.90
CA THR A 46 8.55 24.88 -8.09
C THR A 46 7.03 25.13 -8.07
N LEU A 47 6.56 25.90 -7.09
CA LEU A 47 5.17 26.39 -6.99
C LEU A 47 5.18 27.92 -7.19
N ASP A 48 4.81 28.69 -6.15
CA ASP A 48 5.04 30.14 -6.12
C ASP A 48 6.54 30.51 -6.00
N ARG A 49 7.35 29.54 -5.57
CA ARG A 49 8.81 29.59 -5.42
C ARG A 49 9.38 28.18 -5.42
N ASP A 50 10.70 28.08 -5.36
CA ASP A 50 11.37 26.78 -5.23
C ASP A 50 11.25 26.24 -3.79
N TYR A 51 10.86 24.98 -3.69
CA TYR A 51 10.83 24.20 -2.47
C TYR A 51 11.70 22.96 -2.61
N LEU A 52 12.36 22.60 -1.53
CA LEU A 52 12.94 21.29 -1.30
C LEU A 52 12.00 20.48 -0.40
N ILE A 53 11.55 19.34 -0.89
CA ILE A 53 10.70 18.41 -0.16
C ILE A 53 11.47 17.12 0.04
N LEU A 54 11.61 16.66 1.29
CA LEU A 54 12.14 15.35 1.61
C LEU A 54 10.96 14.38 1.78
N SER A 55 10.95 13.31 1.00
CA SER A 55 9.88 12.31 0.95
C SER A 55 10.45 10.95 0.55
N ASP A 56 9.95 9.87 1.17
CA ASP A 56 10.23 8.49 0.75
C ASP A 56 9.54 8.15 -0.59
N ASP A 57 8.44 8.86 -0.90
CA ASP A 57 7.65 8.69 -2.11
C ASP A 57 7.91 9.81 -3.13
N TYR A 58 7.50 9.59 -4.38
CA TYR A 58 7.59 10.57 -5.46
C TYR A 58 6.78 11.83 -5.15
N VAL A 59 7.40 12.98 -5.41
CA VAL A 59 6.78 14.31 -5.26
C VAL A 59 6.98 15.10 -6.54
N TRP A 60 5.89 15.69 -7.04
CA TRP A 60 5.94 16.59 -8.19
C TRP A 60 4.86 17.67 -8.09
N GLU A 61 5.00 18.72 -8.91
CA GLU A 61 3.96 19.72 -9.10
C GLU A 61 3.13 19.39 -10.34
N LYS A 62 1.83 19.60 -10.24
CA LYS A 62 0.91 19.62 -11.36
C LYS A 62 -0.26 20.56 -11.06
N ASP A 63 -0.60 21.41 -12.02
CA ASP A 63 -1.71 22.36 -11.94
C ASP A 63 -1.67 23.28 -10.69
N GLY A 64 -0.46 23.69 -10.29
CA GLY A 64 -0.20 24.55 -9.13
C GLY A 64 -0.30 23.83 -7.78
N LYS A 65 -0.37 22.49 -7.78
CA LYS A 65 -0.52 21.67 -6.57
C LYS A 65 0.58 20.62 -6.47
N LEU A 66 0.92 20.27 -5.25
CA LEU A 66 1.77 19.13 -4.95
C LEU A 66 0.98 17.84 -5.14
N HIS A 67 1.62 16.89 -5.82
CA HIS A 67 1.23 15.50 -5.88
C HIS A 67 2.29 14.68 -5.15
N ILE A 68 1.83 13.79 -4.27
CA ILE A 68 2.67 12.97 -3.40
C ILE A 68 2.10 11.55 -3.46
N GLU A 69 2.87 10.60 -3.97
CA GLU A 69 2.45 9.19 -4.14
C GLU A 69 2.32 8.41 -2.83
N GLY A 70 2.75 9.00 -1.71
CA GLY A 70 2.71 8.37 -0.40
C GLY A 70 1.32 7.89 0.04
N GLU A 71 1.34 7.03 1.04
CA GLU A 71 0.16 6.37 1.56
C GLU A 71 -0.80 7.29 2.35
N LYS A 72 -1.73 6.65 3.05
CA LYS A 72 -2.60 7.29 4.02
C LYS A 72 -1.84 7.83 5.23
N GLU A 73 -0.73 7.19 5.62
CA GLU A 73 0.25 7.73 6.55
C GLU A 73 1.47 8.20 5.76
N THR A 74 1.66 9.51 5.67
CA THR A 74 2.80 10.10 4.97
C THR A 74 3.29 11.31 5.74
N VAL A 75 4.61 11.42 5.92
CA VAL A 75 5.24 12.62 6.48
C VAL A 75 6.23 13.13 5.46
N ILE A 76 6.08 14.39 5.08
CA ILE A 76 7.06 15.09 4.25
C ILE A 76 7.75 16.18 5.07
N ARG A 77 8.98 16.49 4.70
CA ARG A 77 9.73 17.64 5.25
C ARG A 77 9.88 18.67 4.16
N CYS A 78 9.56 19.94 4.42
CA CYS A 78 9.58 20.97 3.41
C CYS A 78 10.41 22.18 3.86
N TYR A 79 11.28 22.65 2.96
CA TYR A 79 12.03 23.89 3.10
C TYR A 79 11.95 24.72 1.81
N PRO A 80 11.66 26.04 1.89
CA PRO A 80 11.17 26.74 3.06
C PRO A 80 9.75 26.29 3.43
N LYS A 81 9.21 26.77 4.56
CA LYS A 81 7.80 26.54 4.94
C LYS A 81 6.87 26.95 3.78
N LEU A 82 5.85 26.14 3.49
CA LEU A 82 4.84 26.47 2.47
C LEU A 82 4.09 27.76 2.86
N LYS A 83 3.89 28.67 1.89
CA LYS A 83 3.07 29.89 2.10
C LYS A 83 1.59 29.59 2.14
N ASP A 84 1.15 28.69 1.28
CA ASP A 84 -0.24 28.28 1.14
C ASP A 84 -0.34 26.76 1.31
N LEU A 85 -1.17 26.31 2.25
CA LEU A 85 -1.41 24.88 2.47
C LEU A 85 -2.40 24.29 1.47
N SER A 86 -3.12 25.11 0.71
CA SER A 86 -4.08 24.65 -0.32
C SER A 86 -3.42 23.92 -1.49
N VAL A 87 -2.09 24.08 -1.63
CA VAL A 87 -1.26 23.36 -2.61
C VAL A 87 -1.02 21.91 -2.22
N LEU A 88 -1.20 21.54 -0.95
CA LEU A 88 -1.03 20.16 -0.49
C LEU A 88 -2.22 19.29 -0.92
N PRO A 89 -2.00 17.99 -1.15
CA PRO A 89 -3.09 17.03 -1.25
C PRO A 89 -3.97 17.05 -0.01
N GLU A 90 -5.24 16.68 -0.19
CA GLU A 90 -6.20 16.57 0.91
C GLU A 90 -5.67 15.64 2.03
N GLY A 91 -5.83 16.11 3.28
CA GLY A 91 -5.51 15.35 4.49
C GLY A 91 -4.12 15.64 5.07
N PHE A 92 -3.29 16.43 4.39
CA PHE A 92 -2.04 16.92 4.99
C PHE A 92 -2.31 18.07 5.96
N GLU A 93 -1.65 18.03 7.11
CA GLU A 93 -1.61 19.10 8.10
C GLU A 93 -0.18 19.36 8.58
N ALA A 94 0.10 20.59 9.01
CA ALA A 94 1.39 20.90 9.61
C ALA A 94 1.49 20.25 10.99
N CYS A 95 2.51 19.41 11.21
CA CYS A 95 2.62 18.58 12.41
C CYS A 95 3.88 18.83 13.25
N GLY A 96 4.77 19.72 12.82
CA GLY A 96 5.97 20.07 13.58
C GLY A 96 7.11 20.62 12.72
N ALA A 97 8.32 20.52 13.24
CA ALA A 97 9.55 20.89 12.57
C ALA A 97 10.65 19.85 12.83
N ASP A 98 11.55 19.68 11.85
CA ASP A 98 12.78 18.89 11.94
C ASP A 98 13.92 19.79 11.45
N GLN A 99 14.67 20.36 12.40
CA GLN A 99 15.69 21.37 12.13
C GLN A 99 15.11 22.54 11.31
N GLU A 100 15.67 22.81 10.13
CA GLU A 100 15.21 23.87 9.21
C GLU A 100 13.90 23.52 8.48
N PHE A 101 13.46 22.25 8.50
CA PHE A 101 12.30 21.80 7.76
C PHE A 101 11.00 21.91 8.54
N THR A 102 9.92 22.32 7.86
CA THR A 102 8.55 22.16 8.36
C THR A 102 8.03 20.77 8.01
N LEU A 103 7.42 20.08 8.99
CA LEU A 103 6.83 18.76 8.79
C LEU A 103 5.35 18.87 8.46
N TYR A 104 4.94 18.16 7.41
CA TYR A 104 3.52 17.98 7.06
C TYR A 104 3.18 16.50 7.07
N ARG A 105 2.10 16.14 7.76
CA ARG A 105 1.63 14.76 7.87
C ARG A 105 0.25 14.62 7.26
N ARG A 106 0.04 13.55 6.51
CA ARG A 106 -1.27 13.01 6.19
C ARG A 106 -1.50 11.76 7.03
N SER A 107 -2.64 11.71 7.71
CA SER A 107 -3.20 10.50 8.33
C SER A 107 -4.63 10.31 7.83
N LYS A 108 -4.82 9.53 6.78
CA LYS A 108 -6.16 9.04 6.41
C LYS A 108 -6.35 7.71 7.14
N LYS A 109 -7.43 7.54 7.91
CA LYS A 109 -7.76 6.19 8.42
C LYS A 109 -7.90 5.28 7.21
N ALA A 110 -7.08 4.23 7.14
CA ALA A 110 -7.31 3.21 6.16
C ALA A 110 -8.65 2.55 6.48
N GLU A 111 -9.61 2.60 5.56
CA GLU A 111 -10.61 1.54 5.58
C GLU A 111 -9.87 0.23 5.31
N ASP A 112 -9.86 -0.64 6.30
CA ASP A 112 -9.32 -1.99 6.18
C ASP A 112 -10.07 -2.74 5.10
N THR A 113 -9.38 -3.63 4.37
CA THR A 113 -10.07 -4.56 3.49
C THR A 113 -11.00 -5.43 4.31
N ARG A 114 -12.26 -5.54 3.89
CA ARG A 114 -13.28 -6.38 4.55
C ARG A 114 -13.85 -7.36 3.56
N VAL A 115 -14.10 -8.58 4.03
CA VAL A 115 -14.70 -9.65 3.22
C VAL A 115 -15.92 -10.17 3.95
N THR A 116 -17.06 -10.15 3.24
CA THR A 116 -18.30 -10.78 3.68
C THR A 116 -18.50 -12.05 2.88
N VAL A 117 -18.72 -13.17 3.57
CA VAL A 117 -18.93 -14.48 2.96
C VAL A 117 -20.41 -14.84 3.03
N MET A 118 -20.99 -15.25 1.91
CA MET A 118 -22.36 -15.72 1.81
C MET A 118 -22.37 -17.10 1.15
N GLU A 119 -22.96 -18.10 1.81
CA GLU A 119 -23.19 -19.41 1.19
C GLU A 119 -24.41 -19.30 0.25
N GLU A 120 -24.22 -19.59 -1.03
CA GLU A 120 -25.28 -19.49 -2.05
C GLU A 120 -25.96 -20.84 -2.27
N ASN A 121 -25.18 -21.91 -2.36
CA ASN A 121 -25.69 -23.23 -2.70
C ASN A 121 -24.85 -24.33 -2.05
N ARG A 122 -25.54 -25.39 -1.61
CA ARG A 122 -24.95 -26.63 -1.12
C ARG A 122 -25.71 -27.80 -1.74
N ASN A 123 -25.00 -28.63 -2.47
CA ASN A 123 -25.48 -29.93 -2.92
C ASN A 123 -24.41 -31.01 -2.63
N GLU A 124 -24.66 -32.24 -3.09
CA GLU A 124 -23.75 -33.37 -2.84
C GLU A 124 -22.44 -33.27 -3.63
N ASP A 125 -22.43 -32.52 -4.74
CA ASP A 125 -21.33 -32.42 -5.70
C ASP A 125 -20.41 -31.22 -5.47
N LEU A 126 -20.91 -30.15 -4.83
CA LEU A 126 -20.14 -28.94 -4.51
C LEU A 126 -20.85 -28.03 -3.49
N ARG A 127 -20.07 -27.11 -2.91
CA ARG A 127 -20.57 -25.92 -2.19
C ARG A 127 -20.10 -24.63 -2.85
N ILE A 128 -20.98 -23.63 -2.91
CA ILE A 128 -20.71 -22.32 -3.51
C ILE A 128 -20.80 -21.23 -2.45
N TYR A 129 -19.77 -20.40 -2.40
CA TYR A 129 -19.71 -19.19 -1.58
C TYR A 129 -19.53 -17.96 -2.48
N ASN A 130 -20.26 -16.89 -2.20
CA ASN A 130 -20.02 -15.57 -2.78
C ASN A 130 -19.33 -14.69 -1.75
N LEU A 131 -18.20 -14.14 -2.13
CA LEU A 131 -17.37 -13.26 -1.32
C LEU A 131 -17.59 -11.85 -1.83
N LYS A 132 -18.07 -10.96 -0.97
CA LYS A 132 -18.11 -9.52 -1.23
C LYS A 132 -16.94 -8.85 -0.55
N ILE A 133 -16.10 -8.17 -1.32
CA ILE A 133 -14.85 -7.57 -0.89
C ILE A 133 -14.98 -6.07 -0.99
N ILE A 134 -14.72 -5.38 0.12
CA ILE A 134 -14.56 -3.93 0.15
C ILE A 134 -13.09 -3.68 0.40
N SER A 135 -12.38 -3.16 -0.58
CA SER A 135 -10.96 -2.85 -0.50
C SER A 135 -10.71 -1.40 -0.87
N PRO A 136 -9.80 -0.69 -0.17
CA PRO A 136 -9.49 0.70 -0.49
C PRO A 136 -8.75 0.90 -1.83
N GLY A 137 -8.34 -0.18 -2.51
CA GLY A 137 -7.72 -0.10 -3.84
C GLY A 137 -6.45 0.76 -3.87
N THR A 138 -5.45 0.40 -3.06
CA THR A 138 -4.21 1.18 -2.93
C THR A 138 -3.10 0.67 -3.86
N TRP A 139 -1.96 1.36 -3.92
CA TRP A 139 -0.79 0.81 -4.63
C TRP A 139 -0.20 -0.40 -3.91
N ARG A 140 -0.43 -0.60 -2.61
CA ARG A 140 -0.04 -1.84 -1.92
C ARG A 140 -1.02 -2.96 -2.18
N ASP A 141 -0.49 -4.17 -2.17
CA ASP A 141 -1.28 -5.37 -2.39
C ASP A 141 -1.89 -5.88 -1.07
N THR A 142 -3.08 -6.44 -1.17
CA THR A 142 -3.77 -7.14 -0.08
C THR A 142 -3.93 -8.60 -0.51
N ILE A 143 -3.47 -9.52 0.34
CA ILE A 143 -3.62 -10.94 0.10
C ILE A 143 -4.91 -11.44 0.76
N LEU A 144 -5.81 -11.97 -0.06
CA LEU A 144 -6.95 -12.76 0.39
C LEU A 144 -6.51 -14.21 0.58
N SER A 145 -6.75 -14.76 1.76
CA SER A 145 -6.42 -16.14 2.13
C SER A 145 -7.70 -16.94 2.37
N LEU A 146 -7.83 -18.09 1.71
CA LEU A 146 -8.97 -18.98 1.79
C LEU A 146 -8.51 -20.35 2.31
N ASP A 147 -8.82 -20.64 3.56
CA ASP A 147 -8.66 -21.98 4.13
C ASP A 147 -9.95 -22.77 3.88
N PHE A 148 -9.81 -23.99 3.38
CA PHE A 148 -10.93 -24.81 2.95
C PHE A 148 -10.64 -26.29 3.17
N GLY A 149 -11.69 -27.08 3.31
CA GLY A 149 -11.61 -28.54 3.26
C GLY A 149 -12.45 -29.07 2.12
N GLY A 150 -11.82 -29.84 1.25
CA GLY A 150 -12.45 -30.40 0.06
C GLY A 150 -11.41 -31.08 -0.80
N ASP A 151 -11.80 -31.43 -2.02
CA ASP A 151 -10.91 -32.04 -2.98
C ASP A 151 -10.10 -30.99 -3.73
N LYS A 152 -10.83 -29.97 -4.21
CA LYS A 152 -10.30 -28.80 -4.87
C LYS A 152 -11.19 -27.59 -4.60
N ILE A 153 -10.62 -26.42 -4.80
CA ILE A 153 -11.28 -25.13 -4.79
C ILE A 153 -11.11 -24.46 -6.15
N GLU A 154 -12.15 -23.80 -6.64
CA GLU A 154 -12.11 -22.97 -7.84
C GLU A 154 -12.64 -21.57 -7.48
N ILE A 155 -11.96 -20.52 -7.93
CA ILE A 155 -12.35 -19.13 -7.68
C ILE A 155 -12.65 -18.44 -9.02
N PHE A 156 -13.80 -17.79 -9.10
CA PHE A 156 -14.29 -17.12 -10.30
C PHE A 156 -14.57 -15.63 -10.04
N ARG A 157 -14.39 -14.80 -11.07
CA ARG A 157 -14.90 -13.43 -11.14
C ARG A 157 -15.80 -13.31 -12.37
N ASN A 158 -17.06 -12.91 -12.18
CA ASN A 158 -18.01 -12.73 -13.28
C ASN A 158 -18.14 -13.94 -14.23
N GLY A 159 -17.99 -15.16 -13.71
CA GLY A 159 -18.03 -16.40 -14.48
C GLY A 159 -16.70 -16.84 -15.12
N GLU A 160 -15.65 -16.01 -15.08
CA GLU A 160 -14.31 -16.37 -15.52
C GLU A 160 -13.49 -16.94 -14.36
N MET A 161 -12.81 -18.07 -14.59
CA MET A 161 -11.98 -18.71 -13.56
C MET A 161 -10.69 -17.90 -13.37
N LEU A 162 -10.47 -17.41 -12.14
CA LEU A 162 -9.23 -16.72 -11.77
C LEU A 162 -8.12 -17.72 -11.45
N THR A 163 -8.46 -18.73 -10.64
CA THR A 163 -7.51 -19.75 -10.18
C THR A 163 -8.26 -20.96 -9.60
N ASP A 164 -7.57 -22.09 -9.54
CA ASP A 164 -7.98 -23.32 -8.89
C ASP A 164 -6.82 -23.89 -8.07
N SER A 165 -7.14 -24.73 -7.09
CA SER A 165 -6.13 -25.46 -6.31
C SER A 165 -6.70 -26.75 -5.76
N TYR A 166 -5.86 -27.78 -5.66
CA TYR A 166 -6.17 -28.98 -4.90
C TYR A 166 -5.90 -28.76 -3.42
N TYR A 167 -6.62 -29.47 -2.56
CA TYR A 167 -6.38 -29.38 -1.13
C TYR A 167 -5.01 -29.95 -0.76
N THR A 168 -4.22 -29.15 -0.04
CA THR A 168 -2.88 -29.52 0.46
C THR A 168 -2.74 -29.36 1.97
N GLY A 169 -3.76 -28.83 2.66
CA GLY A 169 -3.67 -28.42 4.06
C GLY A 169 -3.26 -26.95 4.25
N GLU A 170 -2.84 -26.28 3.20
CA GLU A 170 -2.47 -24.86 3.23
C GLU A 170 -3.57 -23.97 2.60
N PRO A 171 -3.78 -22.74 3.11
CA PRO A 171 -4.72 -21.80 2.52
C PRO A 171 -4.34 -21.38 1.09
N VAL A 172 -5.34 -21.20 0.23
CA VAL A 172 -5.14 -20.58 -1.08
C VAL A 172 -5.02 -19.07 -0.92
N GLN A 173 -3.98 -18.47 -1.51
CA GLN A 173 -3.72 -17.04 -1.44
C GLN A 173 -3.94 -16.37 -2.79
N ILE A 174 -4.62 -15.22 -2.77
CA ILE A 174 -4.98 -14.44 -3.96
C ILE A 174 -4.53 -13.00 -3.73
N SER A 175 -3.74 -12.46 -4.66
CA SER A 175 -3.39 -11.03 -4.70
C SER A 175 -4.58 -10.23 -5.21
N LEU A 176 -5.19 -9.38 -4.37
CA LEU A 176 -6.28 -8.52 -4.82
C LEU A 176 -5.80 -7.49 -5.84
N ARG A 177 -4.58 -6.96 -5.70
CA ARG A 177 -4.02 -5.98 -6.64
C ARG A 177 -3.77 -6.58 -8.01
N TYR A 178 -3.24 -7.80 -8.08
CA TYR A 178 -2.97 -8.47 -9.36
C TYR A 178 -4.26 -8.63 -10.19
N PHE A 179 -5.39 -8.83 -9.51
CA PHE A 179 -6.71 -8.93 -10.14
C PHE A 179 -7.49 -7.61 -10.14
N ASP A 180 -6.83 -6.46 -10.01
CA ASP A 180 -7.46 -5.13 -10.04
C ASP A 180 -8.63 -5.02 -9.05
N PHE A 181 -8.33 -5.34 -7.80
CA PHE A 181 -9.20 -5.23 -6.62
C PHE A 181 -10.65 -5.70 -6.87
N PRO A 182 -10.87 -7.02 -7.07
CA PRO A 182 -12.20 -7.53 -7.31
C PRO A 182 -13.13 -7.26 -6.12
N GLU A 183 -14.34 -6.76 -6.41
CA GLU A 183 -15.37 -6.51 -5.38
C GLU A 183 -16.19 -7.75 -5.06
N GLU A 184 -16.26 -8.71 -5.99
CA GLU A 184 -17.00 -9.96 -5.84
C GLU A 184 -16.23 -11.14 -6.42
N LEU A 185 -16.20 -12.25 -5.67
CA LEU A 185 -15.65 -13.53 -6.11
C LEU A 185 -16.63 -14.66 -5.78
N GLN A 186 -16.75 -15.63 -6.68
CA GLN A 186 -17.45 -16.88 -6.43
C GLN A 186 -16.44 -18.00 -6.17
N VAL A 187 -16.57 -18.67 -5.04
CA VAL A 187 -15.72 -19.78 -4.61
C VAL A 187 -16.53 -21.07 -4.65
N LYS A 188 -16.02 -22.07 -5.37
CA LYS A 188 -16.60 -23.41 -5.45
C LYS A 188 -15.66 -24.40 -4.79
N ILE A 189 -16.16 -25.17 -3.83
CA ILE A 189 -15.42 -26.25 -3.18
C ILE A 189 -16.07 -27.57 -3.57
N TYR A 190 -15.24 -28.52 -3.99
CA TYR A 190 -15.65 -29.85 -4.38
C TYR A 190 -15.42 -30.83 -3.23
N PRO A 191 -16.29 -31.83 -3.03
CA PRO A 191 -16.23 -32.72 -1.88
C PRO A 191 -15.07 -33.70 -1.96
N LEU A 192 -14.34 -33.83 -0.85
CA LEU A 192 -13.42 -34.94 -0.60
C LEU A 192 -14.11 -35.96 0.31
N LYS A 193 -14.21 -37.21 -0.17
CA LYS A 193 -14.77 -38.33 0.61
C LYS A 193 -13.68 -39.05 1.39
N GLU A 194 -14.05 -39.56 2.55
CA GLU A 194 -13.18 -40.39 3.38
C GLU A 194 -12.78 -41.67 2.63
N GLY A 195 -11.51 -42.05 2.73
CA GLY A 195 -10.98 -43.21 2.00
C GLY A 195 -10.73 -42.99 0.50
N ALA A 196 -10.87 -41.75 0.00
CA ALA A 196 -10.42 -41.42 -1.35
C ALA A 196 -8.95 -41.80 -1.55
N SER A 197 -8.63 -42.43 -2.68
CA SER A 197 -7.26 -42.85 -3.03
C SER A 197 -6.40 -41.65 -3.45
N LYS A 198 -6.15 -40.73 -2.51
CA LYS A 198 -5.31 -39.55 -2.67
C LYS A 198 -4.24 -39.51 -1.59
N PHE A 199 -3.05 -39.07 -1.97
CA PHE A 199 -1.99 -38.78 -1.02
C PHE A 199 -2.14 -37.34 -0.53
N LEU A 200 -2.47 -37.16 0.75
CA LEU A 200 -2.56 -35.88 1.42
C LEU A 200 -1.65 -35.91 2.64
N GLU A 201 -0.84 -34.89 2.83
CA GLU A 201 0.00 -34.75 4.03
C GLU A 201 -0.87 -34.57 5.27
N HIS A 202 -1.93 -33.77 5.13
CA HIS A 202 -2.95 -33.54 6.16
C HIS A 202 -4.34 -33.74 5.55
N TRP A 203 -5.19 -34.48 6.24
CA TRP A 203 -6.60 -34.61 5.87
C TRP A 203 -7.40 -33.40 6.39
N PRO A 204 -8.37 -32.89 5.62
CA PRO A 204 -9.25 -31.83 6.10
C PRO A 204 -10.19 -32.36 7.19
N GLN A 205 -10.87 -31.45 7.89
CA GLN A 205 -11.87 -31.85 8.87
C GLN A 205 -13.07 -32.52 8.14
N MET A 206 -13.20 -33.82 8.35
CA MET A 206 -14.32 -34.62 7.84
C MET A 206 -15.56 -34.45 8.71
N LYS A 207 -16.72 -34.26 8.07
CA LYS A 207 -18.04 -34.29 8.69
C LYS A 207 -18.87 -35.33 7.95
N ASP A 208 -19.35 -36.36 8.66
CA ASP A 208 -20.12 -37.48 8.08
C ASP A 208 -19.41 -38.14 6.87
N GLY A 209 -18.09 -38.34 6.99
CA GLY A 209 -17.26 -38.96 5.94
C GLY A 209 -16.95 -38.07 4.73
N CYS A 210 -17.18 -36.75 4.82
CA CYS A 210 -16.95 -35.81 3.73
C CYS A 210 -16.38 -34.47 4.24
N ALA A 211 -15.42 -33.90 3.52
CA ALA A 211 -15.04 -32.49 3.65
C ALA A 211 -15.49 -31.73 2.40
N CYS A 212 -16.16 -30.60 2.59
CA CYS A 212 -16.60 -29.71 1.50
C CYS A 212 -17.04 -28.39 2.13
N GLU A 213 -16.11 -27.58 2.64
CA GLU A 213 -16.43 -26.40 3.44
C GLU A 213 -15.31 -25.36 3.39
N LEU A 214 -15.70 -24.08 3.37
CA LEU A 214 -14.78 -22.97 3.55
C LEU A 214 -14.63 -22.72 5.06
N TYR A 215 -13.41 -22.79 5.57
CA TYR A 215 -13.14 -22.71 7.01
C TYR A 215 -12.87 -21.27 7.47
N VAL A 216 -11.87 -20.63 6.87
CA VAL A 216 -11.42 -19.30 7.28
C VAL A 216 -11.16 -18.46 6.04
N VAL A 217 -11.67 -17.23 6.08
CA VAL A 217 -11.32 -16.18 5.11
C VAL A 217 -10.53 -15.11 5.85
N GLY A 218 -9.28 -14.92 5.44
CA GLY A 218 -8.37 -13.94 6.01
C GLY A 218 -7.95 -12.91 4.98
N VAL A 219 -7.64 -11.70 5.44
CA VAL A 219 -7.01 -10.67 4.61
C VAL A 219 -5.77 -10.15 5.31
N LYS A 220 -4.71 -9.92 4.53
CA LYS A 220 -3.46 -9.36 5.03
C LYS A 220 -2.94 -8.33 4.05
N ASP A 221 -2.82 -7.10 4.50
CA ASP A 221 -2.14 -6.06 3.74
C ASP A 221 -0.63 -6.31 3.75
N LEU A 222 -0.02 -6.27 2.56
CA LEU A 222 1.43 -6.40 2.43
C LEU A 222 2.07 -5.03 2.61
N VAL A 223 2.70 -4.86 3.78
CA VAL A 223 3.55 -3.71 4.09
C VAL A 223 4.98 -4.15 3.79
N TRP A 224 5.58 -3.61 2.73
CA TRP A 224 7.00 -3.78 2.42
C TRP A 224 7.77 -2.56 2.87
#